data_AF-A0A7Y3DQA6-F1
#
_entry.id   AF-A0A7Y3DQA6-F1
#
_cell.length_a   1.000
_cell.length_b   1.000
_cell.length_c   1.000
_cell.angle_alpha   90.00
_cell.angle_beta   90.00
_cell.angle_gamma   90.00
#
_symmetry.space_group_name_H-M   'P 1'
#
loop_
_entity.id
_entity.type
_entity.pdbx_description
1 polymer ?
#
loop_
_entity_poly.entity_id
_entity_poly.type
_entity_poly.pdbx_seq_one_letter_code
_entity_poly.pdbx_strand_id
1 'polypeptide(L)'
;MLLTSVFFVSLSTLAFEVLLTRVFSIGQWNHLSFMVISIALFGFAASGTFLSLVDARKKAQTKLPASQARANFVICLYSLSAILAFLTLNLLPLDYFRLPVEPAQGLYLLAVFVLLALPFFFSGLLISLAYTTVPEKTGLIYFSSMAGSACGAILPVPLLPLMGEGRLIIASALIPLIPVFFLTLKSFKKKGSNNSNQWRWRNVVAGLSWGFFFAALTLFILADISIIQVKPSPYKSISQILQFPNSQIIETTTGIRGRNDRVKTPHIRFAPGLSLKYL
;
A
#
# COMPACT_ATOMS: atom_id res chain seq x y z
N MET A 1 14.03 13.12 13.31
CA MET A 1 13.84 13.16 11.84
C MET A 1 13.83 11.77 11.24
N LEU A 2 14.83 10.94 11.52
CA LEU A 2 14.77 9.50 11.24
C LEU A 2 13.56 8.86 11.94
N LEU A 3 13.41 9.08 13.26
CA LEU A 3 12.28 8.59 14.07
C LEU A 3 10.91 8.98 13.46
N THR A 4 10.69 10.27 13.19
CA THR A 4 9.44 10.72 12.55
C THR A 4 9.18 10.05 11.21
N SER A 5 10.21 9.85 10.39
CA SER A 5 10.06 9.16 9.10
C SER A 5 9.70 7.69 9.30
N VAL A 6 10.38 7.01 10.24
CA VAL A 6 10.06 5.63 10.64
C VAL A 6 8.61 5.52 11.14
N PHE A 7 8.16 6.45 11.99
CA PHE A 7 6.78 6.48 12.47
C PHE A 7 5.76 6.52 11.33
N PHE A 8 5.89 7.48 10.41
CA PHE A 8 4.94 7.64 9.30
C PHE A 8 5.01 6.50 8.28
N VAL A 9 6.20 5.95 8.02
CA VAL A 9 6.38 4.78 7.14
C VAL A 9 5.76 3.54 7.78
N SER A 10 6.04 3.24 9.05
CA SER A 10 5.45 2.09 9.75
C SER A 10 3.92 2.21 9.83
N LEU A 11 3.40 3.41 10.11
CA LEU A 11 1.97 3.70 10.09
C LEU A 11 1.35 3.40 8.72
N SER A 12 1.96 3.93 7.65
CA SER A 12 1.49 3.70 6.29
C SER A 12 1.54 2.22 5.90
N THR A 13 2.62 1.52 6.29
CA THR A 13 2.84 0.12 5.92
C THR A 13 1.80 -0.80 6.53
N LEU A 14 1.51 -0.63 7.82
CA LEU A 14 0.49 -1.42 8.51
C LEU A 14 -0.92 -1.07 8.04
N ALA A 15 -1.20 0.22 7.81
CA ALA A 15 -2.49 0.63 7.23
C ALA A 15 -2.68 0.03 5.83
N PHE A 16 -1.63 0.04 5.00
CA PHE A 16 -1.64 -0.55 3.66
C PHE A 16 -1.86 -2.07 3.72
N GLU A 17 -1.18 -2.79 4.60
CA GLU A 17 -1.37 -4.24 4.81
C GLU A 17 -2.83 -4.57 5.16
N VAL A 18 -3.39 -3.90 6.16
CA VAL A 18 -4.78 -4.10 6.59
C VAL A 18 -5.76 -3.80 5.45
N LEU A 19 -5.57 -2.70 4.73
CA LEU A 19 -6.43 -2.35 3.61
C LEU A 19 -6.32 -3.35 2.46
N LEU A 20 -5.11 -3.83 2.18
CA LEU A 20 -4.86 -4.82 1.14
C LEU A 20 -5.55 -6.16 1.43
N THR A 21 -5.54 -6.63 2.69
CA THR A 21 -6.31 -7.85 3.07
C THR A 21 -7.79 -7.73 2.71
N ARG A 22 -8.36 -6.53 2.90
CA ARG A 22 -9.75 -6.21 2.58
C ARG A 22 -9.98 -6.13 1.07
N VAL A 23 -9.08 -5.52 0.31
CA VAL A 23 -9.19 -5.49 -1.16
C VAL A 23 -9.17 -6.90 -1.74
N PHE A 24 -8.29 -7.78 -1.25
CA PHE A 24 -8.28 -9.20 -1.66
C PHE A 24 -9.57 -9.92 -1.27
N SER A 25 -10.11 -9.65 -0.08
CA SER A 25 -11.39 -10.23 0.36
C SER A 25 -12.55 -9.81 -0.55
N ILE A 26 -12.58 -8.55 -0.99
CA ILE A 26 -13.63 -8.00 -1.87
C ILE A 26 -13.46 -8.48 -3.31
N GLY A 27 -12.30 -8.26 -3.90
CA GLY A 27 -12.04 -8.46 -5.33
C GLY A 27 -11.79 -9.92 -5.73
N GLN A 28 -11.35 -10.74 -4.80
CA GLN A 28 -11.15 -12.16 -5.00
C GLN A 28 -12.01 -12.94 -3.99
N TRP A 29 -11.38 -13.73 -3.13
CA TRP A 29 -12.00 -14.52 -2.08
C TRP A 29 -11.15 -14.45 -0.80
N ASN A 30 -11.77 -14.70 0.35
CA ASN A 30 -11.15 -14.57 1.67
C ASN A 30 -9.87 -15.41 1.84
N HIS A 31 -9.71 -16.50 1.09
CA HIS A 31 -8.50 -17.33 1.14
C HIS A 31 -7.24 -16.59 0.68
N LEU A 32 -7.36 -15.71 -0.32
CA LEU A 32 -6.23 -14.92 -0.80
C LEU A 32 -5.91 -13.73 0.11
N SER A 33 -6.80 -13.34 1.02
CA SER A 33 -6.50 -12.29 2.01
C SER A 33 -5.35 -12.69 2.93
N PHE A 34 -5.20 -13.97 3.25
CA PHE A 34 -4.10 -14.46 4.09
C PHE A 34 -2.73 -14.36 3.41
N MET A 35 -2.68 -14.38 2.06
CA MET A 35 -1.45 -14.23 1.29
C MET A 35 -0.77 -12.87 1.52
N VAL A 36 -1.55 -11.83 1.85
CA VAL A 36 -1.04 -10.48 2.09
C VAL A 36 0.01 -10.45 3.21
N ILE A 37 -0.20 -11.22 4.28
CA ILE A 37 0.75 -11.33 5.39
C ILE A 37 2.06 -11.96 4.89
N SER A 38 1.97 -13.02 4.06
CA SER A 38 3.14 -13.66 3.46
C SER A 38 3.90 -12.71 2.54
N ILE A 39 3.21 -11.88 1.76
CA ILE A 39 3.80 -10.85 0.90
C ILE A 39 4.54 -9.80 1.75
N ALA A 40 3.91 -9.33 2.83
CA ALA A 40 4.52 -8.37 3.73
C ALA A 40 5.80 -8.93 4.34
N LEU A 41 5.72 -10.11 4.96
CA LEU A 41 6.88 -10.80 5.54
C LEU A 41 7.99 -11.04 4.51
N PHE A 42 7.64 -11.47 3.29
CA PHE A 42 8.61 -11.67 2.21
C PHE A 42 9.31 -10.36 1.82
N GLY A 43 8.57 -9.27 1.65
CA GLY A 43 9.15 -7.95 1.34
C GLY A 43 10.12 -7.48 2.43
N PHE A 44 9.73 -7.58 3.70
CA PHE A 44 10.59 -7.24 4.84
C PHE A 44 11.85 -8.12 4.89
N ALA A 45 11.71 -9.44 4.70
CA ALA A 45 12.83 -10.38 4.69
C ALA A 45 13.80 -10.14 3.52
N ALA A 46 13.27 -9.90 2.31
CA ALA A 46 14.05 -9.56 1.14
C ALA A 46 14.85 -8.27 1.34
N SER A 47 14.25 -7.27 2.00
CA SER A 47 14.93 -6.03 2.36
C SER A 47 16.11 -6.26 3.32
N GLY A 48 15.89 -7.01 4.41
CA GLY A 48 16.95 -7.31 5.37
C GLY A 48 18.11 -8.06 4.72
N THR A 49 17.79 -9.01 3.83
CA THR A 49 18.77 -9.78 3.05
C THR A 49 19.53 -8.89 2.06
N PHE A 50 18.83 -7.98 1.38
CA PHE A 50 19.48 -7.03 0.48
C PHE A 50 20.47 -6.13 1.23
N LEU A 51 20.05 -5.59 2.38
CA LEU A 51 20.92 -4.73 3.19
C LEU A 51 22.15 -5.50 3.70
N SER A 52 21.98 -6.74 4.18
CA SER A 52 23.11 -7.55 4.66
C SER A 52 24.13 -7.86 3.55
N LEU A 53 23.67 -8.16 2.34
CA LEU A 53 24.53 -8.36 1.17
C LEU A 53 25.27 -7.08 0.75
N VAL A 54 24.58 -5.93 0.77
CA VAL A 54 25.18 -4.63 0.45
C VAL A 54 26.23 -4.25 1.49
N ASP A 55 25.94 -4.43 2.78
CA ASP A 55 26.88 -4.13 3.86
C ASP A 55 28.08 -5.08 3.86
N ALA A 56 27.87 -6.38 3.57
CA ALA A 56 28.95 -7.35 3.42
C ALA A 56 29.93 -6.98 2.29
N ARG A 57 29.42 -6.49 1.15
CA ARG A 57 30.24 -6.03 0.02
C ARG A 57 30.99 -4.73 0.29
N LYS A 58 30.50 -3.89 1.22
CA LYS A 58 31.05 -2.56 1.49
C LYS A 58 31.97 -2.47 2.71
N LYS A 59 32.23 -3.60 3.38
CA LYS A 59 33.19 -3.69 4.49
C LYS A 59 34.63 -3.23 4.14
N ALA A 60 34.95 -2.99 2.86
CA ALA A 60 36.24 -2.48 2.39
C ALA A 60 36.35 -0.94 2.27
N GLN A 61 35.25 -0.18 2.22
CA GLN A 61 35.30 1.28 2.10
C GLN A 61 34.21 1.93 2.96
N THR A 62 34.64 2.62 4.01
CA THR A 62 33.95 3.65 4.82
C THR A 62 32.43 3.47 5.01
N LYS A 63 32.03 3.20 6.28
CA LYS A 63 30.62 3.21 6.75
C LYS A 63 29.84 4.32 6.06
N LEU A 64 28.97 3.95 5.12
CA LEU A 64 28.20 4.89 4.31
C LEU A 64 27.21 5.64 5.22
N PRO A 65 27.43 6.93 5.54
CA PRO A 65 26.47 7.66 6.35
C PRO A 65 25.17 7.72 5.55
N ALA A 66 24.08 7.11 6.04
CA ALA A 66 22.77 7.23 5.40
C ALA A 66 22.43 8.71 5.34
N SER A 67 22.71 9.31 4.18
CA SER A 67 22.37 10.69 3.96
C SER A 67 20.86 10.77 4.04
N GLN A 68 20.34 11.78 4.71
CA GLN A 68 18.90 12.07 4.78
C GLN A 68 18.24 12.01 3.37
N ALA A 69 19.01 12.32 2.33
CA ALA A 69 18.60 12.19 0.93
C ALA A 69 18.27 10.75 0.51
N ARG A 70 19.04 9.74 0.95
CA ARG A 70 18.76 8.32 0.66
C ARG A 70 17.47 7.86 1.35
N ALA A 71 17.28 8.23 2.62
CA ALA A 71 16.03 7.92 3.32
C ALA A 71 14.82 8.54 2.60
N ASN A 72 14.90 9.82 2.22
CA ASN A 72 13.84 10.48 1.46
C ASN A 72 13.57 9.81 0.10
N PHE A 73 14.61 9.37 -0.61
CA PHE A 73 14.46 8.66 -1.87
C PHE A 73 13.73 7.32 -1.69
N VAL A 74 14.08 6.55 -0.66
CA VAL A 74 13.40 5.28 -0.33
C VAL A 74 11.94 5.52 0.05
N ILE A 75 11.62 6.61 0.77
CA ILE A 75 10.23 6.99 1.08
C ILE A 75 9.43 7.26 -0.20
N CYS A 76 10.02 7.96 -1.17
CA CYS A 76 9.36 8.21 -2.44
C CYS A 76 9.14 6.93 -3.25
N LEU A 77 10.14 6.04 -3.27
CA LEU A 77 9.99 4.72 -3.89
C LEU A 77 8.91 3.88 -3.21
N TYR A 78 8.83 3.91 -1.88
CA TYR A 78 7.75 3.28 -1.13
C TYR A 78 6.39 3.79 -1.60
N SER A 79 6.15 5.11 -1.57
CA SER A 79 4.85 5.68 -1.95
C SER A 79 4.50 5.39 -3.41
N LEU A 80 5.47 5.48 -4.32
CA LEU A 80 5.29 5.12 -5.73
C LEU A 80 4.92 3.65 -5.90
N SER A 81 5.68 2.75 -5.25
CA SER A 81 5.44 1.31 -5.34
C SER A 81 4.08 0.92 -4.75
N ALA A 82 3.64 1.53 -3.65
CA ALA A 82 2.33 1.25 -3.04
C ALA A 82 1.17 1.66 -3.96
N ILE A 83 1.25 2.84 -4.58
CA ILE A 83 0.24 3.31 -5.55
C ILE A 83 0.22 2.42 -6.79
N LEU A 84 1.39 2.15 -7.38
CA LEU A 84 1.49 1.30 -8.56
C LEU A 84 1.00 -0.12 -8.28
N ALA A 85 1.34 -0.70 -7.13
CA ALA A 85 0.91 -2.03 -6.75
C ALA A 85 -0.61 -2.12 -6.56
N PHE A 86 -1.24 -1.08 -6.01
CA PHE A 86 -2.71 -1.01 -5.95
C PHE A 86 -3.37 -0.85 -7.32
N LEU A 87 -2.85 0.03 -8.18
CA LEU A 87 -3.43 0.27 -9.51
C LEU A 87 -3.34 -0.97 -10.40
N THR A 88 -2.16 -1.58 -10.45
CA THR A 88 -1.94 -2.84 -11.19
C THR A 88 -2.79 -3.98 -10.68
N LEU A 89 -3.02 -4.09 -9.37
CA LEU A 89 -3.94 -5.08 -8.81
C LEU A 89 -5.39 -4.90 -9.32
N ASN A 90 -5.83 -3.66 -9.55
CA ASN A 90 -7.16 -3.41 -10.15
C ASN A 90 -7.19 -3.63 -11.68
N LEU A 91 -6.05 -3.50 -12.36
CA LEU A 91 -5.93 -3.65 -13.81
C LEU A 91 -5.69 -5.09 -14.26
N LEU A 92 -5.02 -5.89 -13.44
CA LEU A 92 -4.70 -7.29 -13.78
C LEU A 92 -5.96 -8.16 -13.70
N PRO A 93 -6.33 -8.87 -14.79
CA PRO A 93 -7.48 -9.76 -14.82
C PRO A 93 -7.16 -11.09 -14.13
N LEU A 94 -6.82 -11.04 -12.85
CA LEU A 94 -6.53 -12.24 -12.05
C LEU A 94 -7.84 -12.95 -11.73
N ASP A 95 -8.01 -14.16 -12.30
CA ASP A 95 -9.13 -15.04 -12.00
C ASP A 95 -8.63 -16.25 -11.20
N TYR A 96 -8.89 -16.26 -9.89
CA TYR A 96 -8.42 -17.34 -9.02
C TYR A 96 -8.96 -18.73 -9.43
N PHE A 97 -10.18 -18.82 -9.97
CA PHE A 97 -10.83 -20.11 -10.24
C PHE A 97 -10.28 -20.83 -11.46
N ARG A 98 -9.66 -20.09 -12.37
CA ARG A 98 -9.08 -20.63 -13.60
C ARG A 98 -7.62 -21.05 -13.43
N LEU A 99 -7.00 -20.81 -12.26
CA LEU A 99 -5.62 -21.18 -11.94
C LEU A 99 -5.26 -22.65 -12.24
N PRO A 100 -6.14 -23.66 -11.97
CA PRO A 100 -5.82 -25.06 -12.26
C PRO A 100 -5.81 -25.38 -13.77
N VAL A 101 -6.47 -24.56 -14.58
CA VAL A 101 -6.70 -24.82 -16.01
C VAL A 101 -5.78 -23.98 -16.89
N GLU A 102 -5.47 -22.75 -16.47
CA GLU A 102 -4.72 -21.78 -17.26
C GLU A 102 -3.41 -21.36 -16.54
N PRO A 103 -2.25 -21.88 -16.95
CA PRO A 103 -0.98 -21.63 -16.25
C PRO A 103 -0.53 -20.16 -16.33
N ALA A 104 -1.01 -19.41 -17.31
CA ALA A 104 -0.76 -17.97 -17.42
C ALA A 104 -1.24 -17.20 -16.17
N GLN A 105 -2.26 -17.72 -15.48
CA GLN A 105 -2.76 -17.10 -14.26
C GLN A 105 -1.85 -17.30 -13.05
N GLY A 106 -1.07 -18.37 -13.05
CA GLY A 106 0.03 -18.53 -12.10
C GLY A 106 1.07 -17.42 -12.27
N LEU A 107 1.39 -17.03 -13.51
CA LEU A 107 2.28 -15.91 -13.78
C LEU A 107 1.68 -14.57 -13.34
N TYR A 108 0.38 -14.34 -13.55
CA TYR A 108 -0.29 -13.15 -13.03
C TYR A 108 -0.27 -13.11 -11.50
N LEU A 109 -0.52 -14.23 -10.83
CA LEU A 109 -0.45 -14.32 -9.37
C LEU A 109 0.96 -14.04 -8.86
N LEU A 110 1.99 -14.60 -9.50
CA LEU A 110 3.39 -14.33 -9.16
C LEU A 110 3.73 -12.85 -9.39
N ALA A 111 3.30 -12.26 -10.50
CA ALA A 111 3.52 -10.84 -10.79
C ALA A 111 2.87 -9.95 -9.71
N VAL A 112 1.62 -10.23 -9.34
CA VAL A 112 0.91 -9.53 -8.25
C VAL A 112 1.66 -9.71 -6.92
N PHE A 113 2.11 -10.91 -6.60
CA PHE A 113 2.85 -11.20 -5.37
C PHE A 113 4.14 -10.38 -5.29
N VAL A 114 4.97 -10.42 -6.34
CA VAL A 114 6.25 -9.69 -6.40
C VAL A 114 6.00 -8.18 -6.34
N LEU A 115 5.02 -7.69 -7.08
CA LEU A 115 4.75 -6.26 -7.15
C LEU A 115 4.21 -5.70 -5.83
N LEU A 116 3.31 -6.44 -5.15
CA LEU A 116 2.82 -6.08 -3.83
C LEU A 116 3.89 -6.21 -2.75
N ALA A 117 4.92 -7.05 -2.94
CA ALA A 117 6.04 -7.15 -2.01
C ALA A 117 6.96 -5.92 -2.05
N LEU A 118 6.99 -5.16 -3.16
CA LEU A 118 7.85 -3.97 -3.33
C LEU A 118 7.64 -2.87 -2.27
N PRO A 119 6.41 -2.41 -1.96
CA PRO A 119 6.23 -1.42 -0.90
C PRO A 119 6.72 -1.93 0.46
N PHE A 120 6.46 -3.20 0.81
CA PHE A 120 6.98 -3.78 2.05
C PHE A 120 8.50 -3.90 2.06
N PHE A 121 9.11 -4.19 0.90
CA PHE A 121 10.57 -4.15 0.73
C PHE A 121 11.15 -2.75 1.01
N PHE A 122 10.60 -1.69 0.42
CA PHE A 122 11.11 -0.34 0.66
C PHE A 122 10.88 0.16 2.10
N SER A 123 9.74 -0.22 2.70
CA SER A 123 9.47 0.06 4.12
C SER A 123 10.46 -0.64 5.03
N GLY A 124 10.66 -1.95 4.83
CA GLY A 124 11.68 -2.73 5.52
C GLY A 124 13.07 -2.14 5.36
N LEU A 125 13.41 -1.65 4.16
CA LEU A 125 14.74 -1.12 3.85
C LEU A 125 14.98 0.17 4.63
N LEU A 126 13.97 1.02 4.72
CA LEU A 126 14.03 2.25 5.51
C LEU A 126 14.19 1.95 7.00
N ILE A 127 13.45 0.98 7.53
CA ILE A 127 13.51 0.60 8.95
C ILE A 127 14.87 -0.05 9.27
N SER A 128 15.36 -0.97 8.45
CA SER A 128 16.68 -1.59 8.61
C SER A 128 17.81 -0.56 8.47
N LEU A 129 17.72 0.38 7.53
CA LEU A 129 18.64 1.51 7.44
C LEU A 129 18.58 2.39 8.71
N ALA A 130 17.40 2.61 9.27
CA ALA A 130 17.28 3.38 10.50
C ALA A 130 18.07 2.71 11.64
N TYR A 131 17.93 1.40 11.82
CA TYR A 131 18.67 0.64 12.84
C TYR A 131 20.19 0.64 12.64
N THR A 132 20.68 0.54 11.41
CA THR A 132 22.12 0.55 11.12
C THR A 132 22.77 1.91 11.30
N THR A 133 22.01 3.00 11.13
CA THR A 133 22.56 4.36 11.19
C THR A 133 22.80 4.88 12.60
N VAL A 134 21.93 4.51 13.55
CA VAL A 134 22.02 4.96 14.95
C VAL A 134 21.84 3.75 15.88
N PRO A 135 22.82 2.82 15.91
CA PRO A 135 22.72 1.60 16.72
C PRO A 135 22.59 1.90 18.22
N GLU A 136 23.05 3.05 18.68
CA GLU A 136 22.93 3.50 20.08
C GLU A 136 21.49 3.80 20.52
N LYS A 137 20.57 4.08 19.57
CA LYS A 137 19.19 4.51 19.86
C LYS A 137 18.14 3.53 19.32
N THR A 138 18.46 2.24 19.27
CA THR A 138 17.57 1.16 18.80
C THR A 138 16.22 1.17 19.50
N GLY A 139 16.18 1.39 20.82
CA GLY A 139 14.94 1.45 21.59
C GLY A 139 13.98 2.55 21.13
N LEU A 140 14.48 3.74 20.79
CA LEU A 140 13.65 4.84 20.28
C LEU A 140 13.16 4.56 18.86
N ILE A 141 13.98 3.95 18.01
CA ILE A 141 13.59 3.56 16.65
C ILE A 141 12.48 2.50 16.73
N TYR A 142 12.65 1.52 17.62
CA TYR A 142 11.64 0.48 17.87
C TYR A 142 10.34 1.07 18.39
N PHE A 143 10.40 1.94 19.41
CA PHE A 143 9.23 2.66 19.92
C PHE A 143 8.50 3.41 18.82
N SER A 144 9.24 4.16 18.00
CA SER A 144 8.68 4.93 16.90
C SER A 144 8.02 4.04 15.83
N SER A 145 8.63 2.90 15.50
CA SER A 145 8.06 1.95 14.54
C SER A 145 6.80 1.27 15.08
N MET A 146 6.84 0.82 16.33
CA MET A 146 5.70 0.16 16.99
C MET A 146 4.53 1.11 17.21
N ALA A 147 4.78 2.34 17.66
CA ALA A 147 3.75 3.37 17.80
C ALA A 147 3.12 3.71 16.43
N GLY A 148 3.94 3.86 15.39
CA GLY A 148 3.45 4.09 14.03
C GLY A 148 2.57 2.93 13.55
N SER A 149 3.05 1.70 13.72
CA SER A 149 2.33 0.47 13.36
C SER A 149 0.98 0.35 14.08
N ALA A 150 0.93 0.64 15.39
CA ALA A 150 -0.30 0.63 16.17
C ALA A 150 -1.31 1.68 15.65
N CYS A 151 -0.85 2.90 15.38
CA CYS A 151 -1.69 3.92 14.74
C CYS A 151 -2.16 3.48 13.35
N GLY A 152 -1.29 2.83 12.57
CA GLY A 152 -1.59 2.30 11.24
C GLY A 152 -2.64 1.20 11.24
N ALA A 153 -2.67 0.35 12.27
CA ALA A 153 -3.69 -0.67 12.43
C ALA A 153 -5.07 -0.09 12.80
N ILE A 154 -5.09 0.99 13.59
CA ILE A 154 -6.33 1.65 14.03
C ILE A 154 -6.88 2.59 12.95
N LEU A 155 -6.03 3.29 12.20
CA LEU A 155 -6.39 4.34 11.26
C LEU A 155 -7.41 3.92 10.18
N PRO A 156 -7.37 2.71 9.60
CA PRO A 156 -8.38 2.26 8.65
C PRO A 156 -9.80 2.22 9.22
N VAL A 157 -9.95 1.92 10.52
CA VAL A 157 -11.24 1.69 11.17
C VAL A 157 -12.21 2.88 11.03
N PRO A 158 -11.85 4.13 11.42
CA PRO A 158 -12.73 5.29 11.26
C PRO A 158 -12.77 5.85 9.83
N LEU A 159 -11.73 5.64 9.02
CA LEU A 159 -11.63 6.28 7.70
C LEU A 159 -12.30 5.49 6.57
N LEU A 160 -12.44 4.17 6.73
CA LEU A 160 -13.08 3.29 5.74
C LEU A 160 -14.52 3.72 5.37
N PRO A 161 -15.40 4.08 6.33
CA PRO A 161 -16.75 4.56 6.01
C PRO A 161 -16.79 5.91 5.28
N LEU A 162 -15.77 6.75 5.45
CA LEU A 162 -15.74 8.11 4.92
C LEU A 162 -15.18 8.17 3.49
N MET A 163 -14.16 7.36 3.21
CA MET A 163 -13.37 7.48 1.98
C MET A 163 -13.52 6.28 1.02
N GLY A 164 -14.02 5.14 1.50
CA GLY A 164 -14.01 3.87 0.76
C GLY A 164 -12.61 3.24 0.69
N GLU A 165 -12.52 2.00 0.19
CA GLU A 165 -11.29 1.21 0.25
C GLU A 165 -10.15 1.79 -0.61
N GLY A 166 -10.43 2.09 -1.89
CA GLY A 166 -9.38 2.49 -2.82
C GLY A 166 -8.77 3.86 -2.53
N ARG A 167 -9.60 4.86 -2.17
CA ARG A 167 -9.09 6.20 -1.83
C ARG A 167 -8.24 6.14 -0.57
N LEU A 168 -8.64 5.32 0.41
CA LEU A 168 -7.91 5.19 1.65
C LEU A 168 -6.53 4.52 1.47
N ILE A 169 -6.38 3.62 0.50
CA ILE A 169 -5.09 3.03 0.13
C ILE A 169 -4.15 4.07 -0.49
N ILE A 170 -4.66 4.90 -1.39
CA ILE A 170 -3.85 5.98 -1.98
C ILE A 170 -3.48 7.00 -0.90
N ALA A 171 -4.44 7.36 -0.03
CA ALA A 171 -4.18 8.25 1.09
C ALA A 171 -3.10 7.68 2.04
N SER A 172 -3.18 6.40 2.40
CA SER A 172 -2.18 5.76 3.26
C SER A 172 -0.80 5.73 2.62
N ALA A 173 -0.70 5.52 1.30
CA ALA A 173 0.56 5.58 0.56
C ALA A 173 1.18 6.98 0.52
N LEU A 174 0.38 8.05 0.65
CA LEU A 174 0.85 9.44 0.66
C LEU A 174 1.35 9.92 2.03
N ILE A 175 0.90 9.30 3.13
CA ILE A 175 1.25 9.70 4.51
C ILE A 175 2.78 9.84 4.73
N PRO A 176 3.64 8.92 4.27
CA PRO A 176 5.09 9.01 4.48
C PRO A 176 5.75 10.21 3.78
N LEU A 177 5.11 10.82 2.79
CA LEU A 177 5.65 11.98 2.07
C LEU A 177 5.52 13.28 2.88
N ILE A 178 4.64 13.32 3.89
CA ILE A 178 4.43 14.48 4.77
C ILE A 178 5.74 14.93 5.43
N PRO A 179 6.48 14.08 6.17
CA PRO A 179 7.76 14.49 6.76
C PRO A 179 8.79 14.89 5.71
N VAL A 180 8.81 14.24 4.53
CA VAL A 180 9.73 14.60 3.43
C VAL A 180 9.47 16.02 2.95
N PHE A 181 8.19 16.39 2.74
CA PHE A 181 7.76 17.71 2.29
C PHE A 181 8.23 18.83 3.23
N PHE A 182 7.99 18.68 4.54
CA PHE A 182 8.42 19.67 5.54
C PHE A 182 9.95 19.82 5.61
N LEU A 183 10.70 18.76 5.31
CA LEU A 183 12.17 18.77 5.32
C LEU A 183 12.74 19.51 4.11
N THR A 184 12.18 19.30 2.92
CA THR A 184 12.58 20.03 1.72
C THR A 184 12.40 21.53 1.88
N LEU A 185 11.27 21.97 2.46
CA LEU A 185 11.01 23.39 2.71
C LEU A 185 12.02 24.03 3.68
N LYS A 186 12.42 23.33 4.74
CA LYS A 186 13.43 23.83 5.69
C LYS A 186 14.84 23.87 5.06
N SER A 187 15.16 22.96 4.14
CA SER A 187 16.45 22.92 3.47
C SER A 187 16.66 24.08 2.49
N PHE A 188 15.61 24.60 1.84
CA PHE A 188 15.72 25.76 0.94
C PHE A 188 16.09 27.05 1.68
N LYS A 189 15.75 27.18 2.97
CA LYS A 189 16.13 28.35 3.79
C LYS A 189 17.60 28.36 4.24
N LYS A 190 18.28 27.22 4.28
CA LYS A 190 19.67 27.12 4.78
C LYS A 190 20.66 27.14 3.61
N LYS A 191 20.82 28.33 3.01
CA LYS A 191 21.75 28.64 1.91
C LYS A 191 23.17 28.79 2.46
N GLY A 192 23.83 27.68 2.80
CA GLY A 192 25.18 27.72 3.36
C GLY A 192 25.78 26.34 3.62
N SER A 193 26.18 25.63 2.56
CA SER A 193 27.14 24.52 2.67
C SER A 193 27.79 24.27 1.32
N ASN A 194 29.11 24.40 1.30
CA ASN A 194 30.00 24.59 0.15
C ASN A 194 30.32 23.30 -0.63
N ASN A 195 29.34 22.41 -0.85
CA ASN A 195 29.56 21.18 -1.61
C ASN A 195 28.59 21.07 -2.80
N SER A 196 29.01 21.66 -3.92
CA SER A 196 28.23 21.90 -5.15
C SER A 196 27.52 20.66 -5.69
N ASN A 197 28.19 19.50 -5.71
CA ASN A 197 27.62 18.29 -6.30
C ASN A 197 26.55 17.66 -5.39
N GLN A 198 26.81 17.54 -4.08
CA GLN A 198 25.85 16.97 -3.13
C GLN A 198 24.60 17.85 -2.94
N TRP A 199 24.72 19.16 -3.10
CA TRP A 199 23.60 20.09 -3.08
C TRP A 199 22.72 19.98 -4.35
N ARG A 200 23.33 19.83 -5.54
CA ARG A 200 22.60 19.60 -6.80
C ARG A 200 21.77 18.32 -6.77
N TRP A 201 22.35 17.19 -6.38
CA TRP A 201 21.63 15.92 -6.28
C TRP A 201 20.50 15.96 -5.23
N ARG A 202 20.69 16.69 -4.13
CA ARG A 202 19.67 16.83 -3.09
C ARG A 202 18.46 17.66 -3.56
N ASN A 203 18.69 18.68 -4.38
CA ASN A 203 17.62 19.50 -4.95
C ASN A 203 16.90 18.79 -6.11
N VAL A 204 17.61 17.98 -6.90
CA VAL A 204 16.99 17.15 -7.96
C VAL A 204 16.10 16.07 -7.36
N VAL A 205 16.59 15.34 -6.34
CA VAL A 205 15.77 14.34 -5.62
C VAL A 205 14.57 15.02 -4.95
N ALA A 206 14.77 16.17 -4.30
CA ALA A 206 13.68 16.96 -3.73
C ALA A 206 12.64 17.41 -4.76
N GLY A 207 13.08 17.87 -5.94
CA GLY A 207 12.20 18.29 -7.03
C GLY A 207 11.42 17.13 -7.64
N LEU A 208 12.05 15.98 -7.85
CA LEU A 208 11.39 14.76 -8.31
C LEU A 208 10.37 14.24 -7.28
N SER A 209 10.72 14.26 -5.99
CA SER A 209 9.79 13.95 -4.90
C SER A 209 8.59 14.91 -4.88
N TRP A 210 8.79 16.19 -5.20
CA TRP A 210 7.73 17.19 -5.28
C TRP A 210 6.82 16.98 -6.48
N GLY A 211 7.39 16.77 -7.66
CA GLY A 211 6.64 16.44 -8.88
C GLY A 211 5.83 15.16 -8.68
N PHE A 212 6.39 14.15 -8.02
CA PHE A 212 5.68 12.92 -7.70
C PHE A 212 4.57 13.12 -6.67
N PHE A 213 4.80 13.89 -5.61
CA PHE A 213 3.77 14.20 -4.61
C PHE A 213 2.59 14.95 -5.23
N PHE A 214 2.85 15.97 -6.05
CA PHE A 214 1.79 16.69 -6.76
C PHE A 214 1.12 15.83 -7.83
N ALA A 215 1.85 14.98 -8.55
CA ALA A 215 1.26 14.03 -9.50
C ALA A 215 0.36 12.99 -8.80
N ALA A 216 0.79 12.46 -7.65
CA ALA A 216 0.01 11.51 -6.87
C ALA A 216 -1.19 12.16 -6.18
N LEU A 217 -1.06 13.42 -5.73
CA LEU A 217 -2.16 14.22 -5.19
C LEU A 217 -3.17 14.61 -6.28
N THR A 218 -2.70 14.98 -7.47
CA THR A 218 -3.58 15.26 -8.61
C THR A 218 -4.27 13.99 -9.09
N LEU A 219 -3.58 12.84 -9.14
CA LEU A 219 -4.23 11.53 -9.33
C LEU A 219 -5.27 11.25 -8.25
N PHE A 220 -4.99 11.52 -6.97
CA PHE A 220 -5.97 11.33 -5.90
C PHE A 220 -7.24 12.18 -6.07
N ILE A 221 -7.11 13.39 -6.62
CA ILE A 221 -8.22 14.35 -6.82
C ILE A 221 -8.96 14.11 -8.14
N LEU A 222 -8.23 13.81 -9.21
CA LEU A 222 -8.75 13.71 -10.59
C LEU A 222 -9.07 12.28 -11.03
N ALA A 223 -8.56 11.26 -10.34
CA ALA A 223 -8.85 9.88 -10.73
C ALA A 223 -10.35 9.62 -10.57
N ASP A 224 -10.93 9.30 -11.72
CA ASP A 224 -12.32 8.96 -11.86
C ASP A 224 -12.67 7.80 -10.91
N ILE A 225 -13.86 7.89 -10.31
CA ILE A 225 -14.32 7.03 -9.20
C ILE A 225 -14.26 5.55 -9.59
N SER A 226 -14.34 5.26 -10.89
CA SER A 226 -14.33 3.93 -11.50
C SER A 226 -12.99 3.19 -11.48
N ILE A 227 -11.83 3.88 -11.49
CA ILE A 227 -10.49 3.24 -11.46
C ILE A 227 -10.08 2.92 -10.02
N ILE A 228 -10.56 3.71 -9.06
CA ILE A 228 -10.25 3.55 -7.64
C ILE A 228 -11.22 2.58 -6.95
N GLN A 229 -12.40 2.34 -7.53
CA GLN A 229 -13.35 1.39 -6.97
C GLN A 229 -12.84 -0.06 -7.11
N VAL A 230 -12.74 -0.73 -5.97
CA VAL A 230 -12.45 -2.16 -5.91
C VAL A 230 -13.63 -2.92 -6.51
N LYS A 231 -13.41 -3.53 -7.68
CA LYS A 231 -14.40 -4.35 -8.37
C LYS A 231 -14.58 -5.68 -7.62
N PRO A 232 -15.82 -6.07 -7.27
CA PRO A 232 -16.05 -7.37 -6.66
C PRO A 232 -15.78 -8.51 -7.66
N SER A 233 -15.35 -9.66 -7.14
CA SER A 233 -15.13 -10.88 -7.95
C SER A 233 -16.38 -11.24 -8.76
N PRO A 234 -16.24 -11.71 -10.02
CA PRO A 234 -17.38 -12.12 -10.85
C PRO A 234 -18.12 -13.34 -10.29
N TYR A 235 -17.48 -14.13 -9.43
CA TYR A 235 -18.05 -15.32 -8.81
C TYR A 235 -18.87 -15.02 -7.55
N LYS A 236 -18.89 -13.76 -7.09
CA LYS A 236 -19.76 -13.38 -5.97
C LYS A 236 -21.19 -13.19 -6.43
N SER A 237 -22.13 -13.57 -5.57
CA SER A 237 -23.57 -13.49 -5.84
C SER A 237 -24.00 -12.08 -6.27
N ILE A 238 -23.37 -11.03 -5.75
CA ILE A 238 -23.61 -9.63 -6.17
C ILE A 238 -23.37 -9.43 -7.67
N SER A 239 -22.25 -9.91 -8.18
CA SER A 239 -21.87 -9.79 -9.59
C SER A 239 -22.80 -10.59 -10.49
N GLN A 240 -23.30 -11.74 -10.01
CA GLN A 240 -24.28 -12.57 -10.71
C GLN A 240 -25.67 -11.90 -10.74
N ILE A 241 -26.10 -11.31 -9.62
CA ILE A 241 -27.40 -10.62 -9.54
C ILE A 241 -27.45 -9.42 -10.49
N LEU A 242 -26.34 -8.70 -10.64
CA LEU A 242 -26.25 -7.54 -11.53
C LEU A 242 -26.30 -7.89 -13.02
N GLN A 243 -26.17 -9.18 -13.39
CA GLN A 243 -26.37 -9.62 -14.77
C GLN A 243 -27.85 -9.68 -15.16
N PHE A 244 -28.78 -9.76 -14.19
CA PHE A 244 -30.21 -9.74 -14.49
C PHE A 244 -30.68 -8.34 -14.92
N PRO A 245 -31.59 -8.24 -15.90
CA PRO A 245 -32.06 -6.95 -16.39
C PRO A 245 -32.72 -6.14 -15.26
N ASN A 246 -32.58 -4.81 -15.31
CA ASN A 246 -33.11 -3.88 -14.31
C ASN A 246 -32.60 -4.11 -12.88
N SER A 247 -31.42 -4.73 -12.71
CA SER A 247 -30.76 -4.88 -11.40
C SER A 247 -29.76 -3.75 -11.19
N GLN A 248 -29.90 -3.00 -10.09
CA GLN A 248 -29.05 -1.84 -9.79
C GLN A 248 -28.66 -1.83 -8.31
N ILE A 249 -27.42 -1.42 -8.03
CA ILE A 249 -26.98 -1.13 -6.66
C ILE A 249 -27.60 0.20 -6.26
N ILE A 250 -28.42 0.19 -5.20
CA ILE A 250 -29.05 1.39 -4.63
C ILE A 250 -28.08 2.08 -3.67
N GLU A 251 -27.37 1.28 -2.88
CA GLU A 251 -26.58 1.78 -1.77
C GLU A 251 -25.40 0.84 -1.50
N THR A 252 -24.23 1.42 -1.29
CA THR A 252 -23.03 0.69 -0.86
C THR A 252 -22.55 1.32 0.42
N THR A 253 -22.56 0.55 1.51
CA THR A 253 -22.04 1.00 2.81
C THR A 253 -20.79 0.20 3.16
N THR A 254 -19.70 0.90 3.43
CA THR A 254 -18.41 0.30 3.79
C THR A 254 -18.15 0.50 5.27
N GLY A 255 -18.36 -0.56 6.06
CA GLY A 255 -18.11 -0.55 7.50
C GLY A 255 -16.88 -1.38 7.89
N ILE A 256 -16.57 -1.40 9.18
CA ILE A 256 -15.48 -2.22 9.75
C ILE A 256 -15.77 -3.72 9.54
N ARG A 257 -17.04 -4.12 9.69
CA ARG A 257 -17.50 -5.50 9.55
C ARG A 257 -17.47 -6.02 8.10
N GLY A 258 -17.39 -5.12 7.12
CA GLY A 258 -17.40 -5.48 5.71
C GLY A 258 -18.08 -4.41 4.84
N ARG A 259 -18.27 -4.77 3.58
CA ARG A 259 -19.00 -3.98 2.59
C ARG A 259 -20.39 -4.59 2.43
N ASN A 260 -21.42 -3.76 2.60
CA ASN A 260 -22.81 -4.14 2.40
C ASN A 260 -23.33 -3.40 1.16
N ASP A 261 -23.67 -4.16 0.11
CA ASP A 261 -24.27 -3.64 -1.10
C ASP A 261 -25.78 -3.97 -1.11
N ARG A 262 -26.62 -2.95 -1.18
CA ARG A 262 -28.08 -3.09 -1.30
C ARG A 262 -28.47 -3.02 -2.77
N VAL A 263 -29.05 -4.10 -3.28
CA VAL A 263 -29.45 -4.22 -4.69
C VAL A 263 -30.95 -4.19 -4.83
N LYS A 264 -31.45 -3.40 -5.80
CA LYS A 264 -32.81 -3.49 -6.30
C LYS A 264 -32.81 -4.41 -7.50
N THR A 265 -33.62 -5.46 -7.49
CA THR A 265 -33.84 -6.28 -8.67
C THR A 265 -35.27 -6.84 -8.63
N PRO A 266 -35.99 -6.86 -9.76
CA PRO A 266 -37.31 -7.47 -9.84
C PRO A 266 -37.25 -9.01 -9.87
N HIS A 267 -36.05 -9.59 -9.97
CA HIS A 267 -35.84 -11.03 -10.17
C HIS A 267 -35.60 -11.83 -8.89
N ILE A 268 -35.32 -11.17 -7.76
CA ILE A 268 -35.23 -11.85 -6.46
C ILE A 268 -36.63 -12.01 -5.90
N ARG A 269 -37.12 -13.25 -5.88
CA ARG A 269 -38.38 -13.61 -5.25
C ARG A 269 -38.10 -14.12 -3.83
N PHE A 270 -38.64 -13.43 -2.83
CA PHE A 270 -38.61 -13.90 -1.45
C PHE A 270 -39.86 -14.77 -1.21
N ALA A 271 -39.66 -16.09 -1.12
CA ALA A 271 -40.72 -17.05 -0.82
C ALA A 271 -40.45 -17.69 0.56
N PRO A 272 -40.87 -17.04 1.67
CA PRO A 272 -40.69 -17.61 3.00
C PRO A 272 -41.54 -18.88 3.14
N GLY A 273 -40.90 -20.03 3.37
CA GLY A 273 -41.58 -21.31 3.63
C GLY A 273 -41.31 -22.45 2.64
N LEU A 274 -40.67 -22.19 1.49
CA LEU A 274 -40.27 -23.25 0.54
C LEU A 274 -38.84 -23.69 0.83
N SER A 275 -38.66 -24.86 1.46
CA SER A 275 -37.34 -25.49 1.58
C SER A 275 -36.91 -26.03 0.21
N LEU A 276 -35.68 -25.71 -0.23
CA LEU A 276 -35.07 -26.16 -1.49
C LEU A 276 -34.81 -27.68 -1.57
N LYS A 277 -35.42 -28.51 -0.71
CA LYS A 277 -35.32 -29.97 -0.76
C LYS A 277 -36.16 -30.64 -1.86
N TYR A 278 -36.94 -29.86 -2.63
CA TYR A 278 -37.81 -30.38 -3.70
C TYR A 278 -37.67 -29.57 -4.98
N LEU A 279 -36.46 -29.49 -5.50
CA LEU A 279 -36.15 -29.25 -6.92
C LEU A 279 -35.05 -30.21 -7.33
#